data_AF-A0A1R4J0F8-F1
#
_entry.id   AF-A0A1R4J0F8-F1
#
_cell.length_a   1.000
_cell.length_b   1.000
_cell.length_c   1.000
_cell.angle_alpha   90.00
_cell.angle_beta   90.00
_cell.angle_gamma   90.00
#
_symmetry.space_group_name_H-M   'P 1'
#
loop_
_entity.id
_entity.type
_entity.pdbx_description
1 polymer ?
#
loop_
_entity_poly.entity_id
_entity_poly.type
_entity_poly.pdbx_seq_one_letter_code
_entity_poly.pdbx_strand_id
1 'polypeptide(L)' 'MTSERTQQGFRREFGRDGTTGLVTPERAVRAREVSRPAPADKLAAEKVVQQLVARAQGRRR' A
#
# COMPACT_ATOMS: atom_id res chain seq x y z
N MET A 1 10.88 2.21 40.37
CA MET A 1 11.18 0.99 39.58
C MET A 1 10.80 1.27 38.13
N THR A 2 11.72 1.88 37.40
CA THR A 2 11.61 2.21 35.97
C THR A 2 11.83 0.93 35.18
N SER A 3 10.77 0.34 34.66
CA SER A 3 10.86 -0.79 33.74
C SER A 3 11.29 -0.27 32.37
N GLU A 4 12.59 -0.33 32.14
CA GLU A 4 13.22 -0.30 30.83
C GLU A 4 12.61 -1.42 29.97
N ARG A 5 11.49 -1.13 29.29
CA ARG A 5 11.04 -1.95 28.18
C ARG A 5 12.01 -1.73 27.05
N THR A 6 12.98 -2.62 27.01
CA THR A 6 13.94 -2.88 25.95
C THR A 6 13.34 -2.54 24.60
N GLN A 7 13.78 -1.40 24.04
CA GLN A 7 13.65 -1.11 22.63
C GLN A 7 14.56 -2.09 21.88
N GLN A 8 14.17 -3.36 21.82
CA GLN A 8 14.81 -4.31 20.91
C GLN A 8 14.48 -3.83 19.49
N GLY A 9 15.52 -3.46 18.76
CA GLY A 9 15.43 -3.04 17.37
C GLY A 9 14.84 -4.15 16.51
N PHE A 10 13.51 -4.16 16.38
CA PHE A 10 12.85 -4.92 15.34
C PHE A 10 13.34 -4.37 14.00
N ARG A 11 14.14 -5.17 13.30
CA ARG A 11 14.52 -4.91 11.92
C ARG A 11 13.21 -4.70 11.17
N ARG A 12 13.03 -3.48 10.65
CA ARG A 12 11.79 -2.97 10.05
C ARG A 12 11.55 -3.64 8.69
N GLU A 13 11.32 -4.94 8.71
CA GLU A 13 11.11 -5.76 7.53
C GLU A 13 9.60 -5.87 7.24
N PHE A 14 9.26 -6.05 5.98
CA PHE A 14 7.89 -6.37 5.58
C PHE A 14 7.67 -7.88 5.79
N GLY A 15 6.59 -8.24 6.48
CA GLY A 15 6.13 -9.61 6.58
C GLY A 15 5.71 -10.17 5.22
N ARG A 16 5.65 -11.50 5.11
CA ARG A 16 5.26 -12.23 3.87
C ARG A 16 3.83 -11.91 3.40
N ASP A 17 3.01 -11.44 4.31
CA ASP A 17 1.63 -10.98 4.13
C ASP A 17 1.53 -9.51 3.67
N GLY A 18 2.66 -8.85 3.46
CA GLY A 18 2.74 -7.42 3.12
C GLY A 18 2.44 -6.50 4.30
N THR A 19 2.51 -7.01 5.53
CA THR A 19 2.31 -6.25 6.76
C THR A 19 3.66 -5.70 7.19
N THR A 20 3.80 -4.38 7.31
CA THR A 20 5.08 -3.78 7.68
C THR A 20 5.35 -4.09 9.16
N GLY A 21 6.55 -4.53 9.54
CA GLY A 21 6.96 -4.61 10.95
C GLY A 21 7.02 -3.25 11.67
N LEU A 22 6.70 -2.15 10.96
CA LEU A 22 6.61 -0.79 11.48
C LEU A 22 5.32 -0.53 12.28
N VAL A 23 4.26 -1.30 12.03
CA VAL A 23 2.95 -1.13 12.67
C VAL A 23 2.38 -2.47 13.07
N THR A 24 1.51 -2.50 14.08
CA THR A 24 0.85 -3.74 14.49
C THR A 24 -0.05 -4.28 13.37
N PRO A 25 -0.33 -5.60 13.31
CA PRO A 25 -1.20 -6.19 12.31
C PRO A 25 -2.57 -5.50 12.20
N GLU A 26 -3.17 -5.13 13.33
CA GLU A 26 -4.47 -4.44 13.37
C GLU A 26 -4.40 -3.07 12.69
N ARG A 27 -3.30 -2.33 12.91
CA ARG A 27 -3.07 -1.03 12.29
C ARG A 27 -2.82 -1.17 10.79
N ALA A 28 -2.14 -2.23 10.36
CA ALA A 28 -1.94 -2.50 8.94
C ALA A 28 -3.24 -2.91 8.23
N VAL A 29 -4.08 -3.74 8.84
CA VAL A 29 -5.41 -4.09 8.28
C VAL A 29 -6.27 -2.84 8.16
N ARG A 30 -6.34 -2.03 9.21
CA ARG A 30 -7.10 -0.77 9.16
C ARG A 30 -6.56 0.19 8.09
N ALA A 31 -5.25 0.31 7.95
CA ALA A 31 -4.63 1.11 6.90
C ALA A 31 -5.07 0.64 5.51
N ARG A 32 -5.16 -0.68 5.27
CA ARG A 32 -5.67 -1.24 4.01
C ARG A 32 -7.14 -0.89 3.78
N GLU A 33 -7.96 -0.96 4.82
CA GLU A 33 -9.39 -0.64 4.71
C GLU A 33 -9.63 0.83 4.36
N VAL A 34 -8.96 1.76 5.03
CA VAL A 34 -9.14 3.21 4.79
C VAL A 34 -8.48 3.68 3.49
N SER A 35 -7.46 2.97 3.02
CA SER A 35 -6.75 3.34 1.78
C SER A 35 -7.40 2.75 0.52
N ARG A 36 -8.50 1.99 0.64
CA ARG A 36 -9.21 1.48 -0.54
C ARG A 36 -9.86 2.64 -1.29
N PRO A 37 -9.55 2.82 -2.60
CA PRO A 37 -10.18 3.87 -3.39
C PRO A 37 -11.68 3.58 -3.56
N ALA A 38 -12.48 4.64 -3.64
CA ALA A 38 -13.92 4.50 -3.86
C ALA A 38 -14.19 3.89 -5.24
N PRO A 39 -15.36 3.26 -5.45
CA PRO A 39 -15.71 2.71 -6.76
C PRO A 39 -15.64 3.74 -7.90
N ALA A 40 -16.02 4.99 -7.63
CA ALA A 40 -15.94 6.08 -8.60
C ALA A 40 -14.48 6.38 -9.02
N ASP A 41 -13.54 6.39 -8.06
CA ASP A 41 -12.13 6.64 -8.33
C ASP A 41 -11.52 5.53 -9.20
N LYS A 42 -11.93 4.28 -8.98
CA LYS A 42 -11.50 3.14 -9.80
C LYS A 42 -11.97 3.29 -11.24
N LEU A 43 -13.25 3.62 -11.45
CA LEU A 43 -13.81 3.84 -12.79
C LEU A 43 -13.14 5.01 -13.52
N ALA A 44 -12.81 6.08 -12.78
CA ALA A 44 -12.06 7.21 -13.34
C ALA A 44 -10.63 6.79 -13.75
N ALA A 45 -9.93 6.04 -12.89
CA ALA A 45 -8.59 5.55 -13.15
C ALA A 45 -8.54 4.60 -14.36
N GLU A 46 -9.51 3.69 -14.51
CA GLU A 46 -9.60 2.75 -15.64
C GLU A 46 -9.62 3.48 -16.99
N LYS A 47 -10.40 4.55 -17.11
CA LYS A 47 -10.47 5.36 -18.34
C LYS A 47 -9.12 6.01 -18.67
N VAL A 48 -8.43 6.54 -17.66
CA VAL A 48 -7.12 7.16 -17.83
C VAL A 48 -6.08 6.13 -18.26
N VAL A 49 -6.07 4.96 -17.61
CA VAL A 49 -5.15 3.86 -17.96
C VAL A 49 -5.36 3.42 -19.41
N GLN A 50 -6.59 3.25 -19.86
CA GLN A 50 -6.89 2.90 -21.26
C GLN A 50 -6.32 3.93 -22.25
N GLN A 51 -6.49 5.22 -21.98
CA GLN A 51 -5.93 6.29 -22.80
C GLN A 51 -4.39 6.26 -22.85
N LEU A 52 -3.75 6.04 -21.70
CA LEU A 52 -2.29 5.94 -21.60
C LEU A 52 -1.75 4.74 -22.37
N VAL A 53 -2.41 3.59 -22.28
CA VAL A 53 -2.05 2.36 -23.01
C VAL A 53 -2.19 2.59 -24.51
N ALA A 54 -3.32 3.14 -24.98
CA ALA A 54 -3.52 3.44 -26.39
C ALA A 54 -2.44 4.38 -26.94
N ARG A 55 -2.09 5.43 -26.17
CA ARG A 55 -1.00 6.35 -26.52
C ARG A 55 0.37 5.66 -26.60
N ALA A 56 0.64 4.72 -25.70
CA ALA A 56 1.90 3.97 -25.70
C ALA A 56 1.98 3.00 -26.89
N GLN A 57 0.88 2.34 -27.23
CA GLN A 57 0.81 1.36 -28.33
C GLN A 57 0.91 2.01 -29.72
N GLY A 58 0.34 3.20 -29.91
CA GLY A 58 0.50 3.98 -31.15
C GLY A 58 1.90 4.57 -31.36
N ARG A 59 2.82 4.38 -30.39
CA ARG A 59 4.21 4.84 -30.43
C ARG A 59 5.21 3.69 -30.64
N ARG A 60 4.79 2.60 -31.29
CA ARG A 60 5.73 1.62 -31.86
C ARG A 60 6.24 2.16 -33.20
N ARG A 61 7.50 2.58 -33.25
CA ARG A 61 8.28 2.69 -34.48
C ARG A 61 8.80 1.32 -34.88
#